data_AF-A0A842XLS8-F1
#
_entry.id   AF-A0A842XLS8-F1
#
_cell.length_a   1.000
_cell.length_b   1.000
_cell.length_c   1.000
_cell.angle_alpha   90.00
_cell.angle_beta   90.00
_cell.angle_gamma   90.00
#
_symmetry.space_group_name_H-M   'P 1'
#
loop_
_entity.id
_entity.type
_entity.pdbx_description
1 polymer ?
#
loop_
_entity_poly.entity_id
_entity_poly.type
_entity_poly.pdbx_seq_one_letter_code
_entity_poly.pdbx_strand_id
1 'polypeptide(L)'
;MLRLYEEKQGNLKTETKHKAKHLNHKSKCLGTFRKLNTTAKCQHCGKEVVLPFKCSYCNGYFCAEHRLPENHACPESWRARAPREEAPPIIVEREPTRPSYKYTITYAPRPTAKVFWFSTTELKHLTLGTLLVMGVGLSYI
;
A
#
# COMPACT_ATOMS: atom_id res chain seq x y z
N MET A 1 -38.42 -13.80 29.54
CA MET A 1 -37.36 -14.83 29.34
C MET A 1 -37.19 -15.22 27.88
N LEU A 2 -38.23 -15.64 27.14
CA LEU A 2 -38.10 -16.00 25.72
C LEU A 2 -37.75 -14.81 24.78
N ARG A 3 -38.31 -13.61 25.03
CA ARG A 3 -37.99 -12.42 24.20
C ARG A 3 -36.54 -11.92 24.31
N LEU A 4 -35.87 -12.16 25.44
CA LEU A 4 -34.47 -11.76 25.63
C LEU A 4 -33.48 -12.70 24.91
N TYR A 5 -33.93 -13.90 24.53
CA TYR A 5 -33.10 -14.87 23.81
C TYR A 5 -33.11 -14.60 22.30
N GLU A 6 -34.23 -14.15 21.74
CA GLU A 6 -34.36 -13.83 20.31
C GLU A 6 -33.59 -12.56 19.92
N GLU A 7 -33.51 -11.57 20.81
CA GLU A 7 -32.78 -10.32 20.57
C GLU A 7 -31.27 -10.55 20.45
N LYS A 8 -30.71 -11.48 21.24
CA LYS A 8 -29.30 -11.89 21.10
C LYS A 8 -29.02 -12.62 19.77
N GLN A 9 -29.99 -13.36 19.24
CA GLN A 9 -29.84 -14.08 17.97
C GLN A 9 -29.92 -13.16 16.74
N GLY A 10 -30.60 -12.01 16.85
CA GLY A 10 -30.64 -10.99 15.78
C GLY A 10 -29.30 -10.24 15.62
N ASN A 11 -28.65 -9.91 16.72
CA ASN A 11 -27.41 -9.13 16.74
C ASN A 11 -26.18 -9.95 16.30
N LEU A 12 -26.14 -11.25 16.59
CA LEU A 12 -25.08 -12.14 16.11
C LEU A 12 -25.09 -12.32 14.57
N LYS A 13 -26.26 -12.18 13.93
CA LYS A 13 -26.41 -12.26 12.46
C LYS A 13 -25.98 -10.98 11.73
N THR A 14 -26.01 -9.82 12.39
CA THR A 14 -25.60 -8.54 11.77
C THR A 14 -24.10 -8.32 11.85
N GLU A 15 -23.45 -8.78 12.94
CA GLU A 15 -22.00 -8.69 13.11
C GLU A 15 -21.23 -9.60 12.12
N THR A 16 -21.82 -10.75 11.77
CA THR A 16 -21.24 -11.70 10.81
C THR A 16 -21.31 -11.22 9.35
N LYS A 17 -22.27 -10.35 9.00
CA LYS A 17 -22.38 -9.78 7.63
C LYS A 17 -21.37 -8.68 7.33
N HIS A 18 -20.93 -7.90 8.33
CA HIS A 18 -19.97 -6.81 8.10
C HIS A 18 -18.53 -7.32 7.90
N LYS A 19 -18.15 -8.42 8.57
CA LYS A 19 -16.82 -9.03 8.44
C LYS A 19 -16.59 -9.73 7.08
N ALA A 20 -17.67 -10.20 6.44
CA ALA A 20 -17.59 -10.87 5.14
C ALA A 20 -17.37 -9.91 3.95
N LYS A 21 -17.65 -8.60 4.10
CA LYS A 21 -17.47 -7.61 3.01
C LYS A 21 -16.03 -7.10 2.87
N HIS A 22 -15.19 -7.21 3.89
CA HIS A 22 -13.78 -6.74 3.83
C HIS A 22 -12.78 -7.80 3.34
N LEU A 23 -13.18 -9.07 3.23
CA LEU A 23 -12.29 -10.14 2.76
C LEU A 23 -12.21 -10.26 1.23
N ASN A 24 -13.12 -9.63 0.47
CA ASN A 24 -13.16 -9.71 -0.99
C ASN A 24 -12.37 -8.60 -1.72
N HIS A 25 -11.68 -7.70 -1.01
CA HIS A 25 -10.73 -6.77 -1.64
C HIS A 25 -9.28 -7.31 -1.65
N LYS A 26 -8.98 -8.35 -0.86
CA LYS A 26 -7.60 -8.87 -0.74
C LYS A 26 -7.23 -9.85 -1.86
N SER A 27 -8.21 -10.32 -2.64
CA SER A 27 -8.01 -11.30 -3.72
C SER A 27 -7.83 -10.69 -5.11
N LYS A 28 -8.16 -9.42 -5.34
CA LYS A 28 -7.93 -8.74 -6.64
C LYS A 28 -6.47 -8.39 -6.90
N CYS A 29 -5.61 -8.46 -5.89
CA CYS A 29 -4.16 -8.31 -6.03
C CYS A 29 -3.42 -9.65 -6.12
N LEU A 30 -4.09 -10.80 -6.36
CA LEU A 30 -3.40 -12.00 -6.82
C LEU A 30 -3.11 -11.90 -8.32
N GLY A 31 -2.25 -10.93 -8.66
CA GLY A 31 -1.49 -11.01 -9.89
C GLY A 31 -0.70 -12.31 -9.83
N THR A 32 -0.96 -13.21 -10.78
CA THR A 32 -0.21 -14.45 -10.95
C THR A 32 1.29 -14.15 -10.84
N PHE A 33 1.94 -14.62 -9.78
CA PHE A 33 3.39 -14.63 -9.67
C PHE A 33 3.93 -15.61 -10.72
N ARG A 34 3.92 -15.19 -11.99
CA ARG A 34 4.63 -15.89 -13.05
C ARG A 34 6.12 -15.80 -12.69
N LYS A 35 6.77 -16.95 -12.57
CA LYS A 35 8.22 -17.10 -12.36
C LYS A 35 8.97 -15.99 -13.11
N LEU A 36 9.65 -15.12 -12.37
CA LEU A 36 10.54 -14.10 -12.91
C LEU A 36 11.89 -14.75 -13.23
N ASN A 37 11.92 -15.59 -14.26
CA ASN A 37 13.17 -16.06 -14.86
C ASN A 37 13.16 -15.82 -16.38
N THR A 38 12.82 -14.60 -16.78
CA THR A 38 12.89 -14.17 -18.18
C THR A 38 14.21 -13.45 -18.40
N THR A 39 15.27 -14.21 -18.69
CA THR A 39 16.51 -13.64 -19.25
C THR A 39 16.25 -13.23 -20.69
N ALA A 40 16.44 -11.96 -21.03
CA ALA A 40 16.30 -11.47 -22.40
C ALA A 40 17.52 -10.65 -22.82
N LYS A 41 17.77 -10.59 -24.14
CA LYS A 41 18.85 -9.78 -24.71
C LYS A 41 18.39 -8.35 -24.93
N CYS A 42 19.24 -7.39 -24.58
CA CYS A 42 19.01 -6.00 -24.92
C CYS A 42 19.09 -5.83 -26.45
N GLN A 43 18.07 -5.24 -27.06
CA GLN A 43 18.04 -5.01 -28.50
C GLN A 43 19.04 -3.95 -28.99
N HIS A 44 19.58 -3.12 -28.08
CA HIS A 44 20.55 -2.07 -28.41
C HIS A 44 22.01 -2.55 -28.26
N CYS A 45 22.36 -3.20 -27.14
CA CYS A 45 23.74 -3.62 -26.86
C CYS A 45 23.97 -5.13 -26.87
N GLY A 46 22.93 -5.95 -27.08
CA GLY A 46 23.04 -7.41 -27.10
C GLY A 46 23.28 -8.08 -25.74
N LYS A 47 23.52 -7.32 -24.66
CA LYS A 47 23.76 -7.86 -23.31
C LYS A 47 22.54 -8.66 -22.82
N GLU A 48 22.78 -9.85 -22.29
CA GLU A 48 21.75 -10.65 -21.62
C GLU A 48 21.47 -10.06 -20.23
N VAL A 49 20.19 -9.81 -19.95
CA VAL A 49 19.72 -9.27 -18.68
C VAL A 49 18.65 -10.15 -18.06
N VAL A 50 18.78 -10.40 -16.76
CA VAL A 50 17.82 -11.20 -15.98
C VAL A 50 16.50 -10.47 -15.78
N LEU A 51 16.54 -9.13 -15.75
CA LEU A 51 15.37 -8.27 -15.61
C LEU A 51 15.32 -7.26 -16.78
N PRO A 52 14.78 -7.66 -17.94
CA PRO A 52 14.68 -6.78 -19.08
C PRO A 52 13.59 -5.72 -18.87
N PHE A 53 13.91 -4.47 -19.22
CA PHE A 53 12.94 -3.38 -19.22
C PHE A 53 12.20 -3.36 -20.55
N LYS A 54 10.86 -3.33 -20.50
CA LYS A 54 10.02 -3.13 -21.68
C LYS A 54 9.75 -1.65 -21.90
N CYS A 55 10.09 -1.13 -23.09
CA CYS A 55 9.77 0.26 -23.45
C CYS A 55 8.27 0.40 -23.76
N SER A 56 7.58 1.38 -23.18
CA SER A 56 6.13 1.60 -23.40
C SER A 56 5.77 2.12 -24.79
N TYR A 57 6.76 2.62 -25.55
CA TYR A 57 6.56 3.17 -26.88
C TYR A 57 6.84 2.10 -27.94
N CYS A 58 8.10 1.68 -28.10
CA CYS A 58 8.50 0.69 -29.10
C CYS A 58 8.28 -0.78 -28.68
N ASN A 59 7.84 -1.05 -27.45
CA ASN A 59 7.64 -2.40 -26.89
C ASN A 59 8.89 -3.31 -26.90
N GLY A 60 10.08 -2.77 -27.15
CA GLY A 60 11.34 -3.50 -27.12
C GLY A 60 11.85 -3.79 -25.71
N TYR A 61 12.79 -4.75 -25.60
CA TYR A 61 13.42 -5.16 -24.36
C TYR A 61 14.87 -4.63 -24.26
N PHE A 62 15.17 -3.96 -23.15
CA PHE A 62 16.44 -3.26 -22.96
C PHE A 62 17.05 -3.51 -21.57
N CYS A 63 18.36 -3.29 -21.45
CA CYS A 63 19.07 -3.31 -20.16
C CYS A 63 18.88 -2.00 -19.39
N ALA A 64 19.37 -1.94 -18.15
CA ALA A 64 19.26 -0.77 -17.29
C ALA A 64 19.86 0.52 -17.92
N GLU A 65 20.92 0.38 -18.73
CA GLU A 65 21.58 1.48 -19.44
C GLU A 65 20.73 1.99 -20.62
N HIS A 66 20.03 1.10 -21.33
CA HIS A 66 19.28 1.42 -22.55
C HIS A 66 17.76 1.56 -22.34
N ARG A 67 17.30 1.66 -21.09
CA ARG A 67 15.85 1.75 -20.78
C ARG A 67 15.20 3.06 -21.22
N LEU A 68 15.97 4.14 -21.33
CA LEU A 68 15.47 5.46 -21.71
C LEU A 68 15.30 5.55 -23.24
N PRO A 69 14.23 6.20 -23.76
CA PRO A 69 14.01 6.35 -25.20
C PRO A 69 15.19 6.97 -25.97
N GLU A 70 15.97 7.84 -25.32
CA GLU A 70 17.16 8.47 -25.90
C GLU A 70 18.33 7.49 -26.03
N ASN A 71 18.50 6.59 -25.06
CA ASN A 71 19.64 5.69 -25.01
C ASN A 71 19.53 4.52 -26.00
N HIS A 72 18.33 4.17 -26.47
CA HIS A 72 18.14 3.12 -27.48
C HIS A 72 17.61 3.64 -28.82
N ALA A 73 17.66 4.95 -29.06
CA ALA A 73 17.15 5.60 -30.26
C ALA A 73 15.70 5.17 -30.60
N CYS A 74 14.78 5.36 -29.65
CA CYS A 74 13.39 4.90 -29.80
C CYS A 74 12.72 5.54 -31.05
N PRO A 75 12.07 4.74 -31.93
CA PRO A 75 11.38 5.27 -33.11
C PRO A 75 10.26 6.26 -32.75
N GLU A 76 9.66 6.08 -31.57
CA GLU A 76 8.59 6.94 -31.05
C GLU A 76 9.08 7.88 -29.94
N SER A 77 10.36 8.27 -29.98
CA SER A 77 10.98 9.21 -29.02
C SER A 77 10.28 10.57 -28.98
N TRP A 78 9.58 10.97 -30.04
CA TRP A 78 8.77 12.19 -30.08
C TRP A 78 7.59 12.14 -29.09
N ARG A 79 7.03 10.96 -28.81
CA ARG A 79 5.92 10.81 -27.85
C ARG A 79 6.39 10.91 -26.40
N ALA A 80 7.67 10.62 -26.15
CA ALA A 80 8.32 10.88 -24.86
C ALA A 80 8.65 12.38 -24.67
N ARG A 81 8.88 13.10 -25.76
CA ARG A 81 9.04 14.56 -25.81
C ARG A 81 7.69 15.23 -26.03
N ALA A 82 6.75 15.03 -25.11
CA ALA A 82 5.50 15.79 -25.16
C ALA A 82 5.85 17.29 -25.23
N PRO A 83 5.32 18.04 -26.21
CA PRO A 83 5.48 19.48 -26.23
C PRO A 83 5.02 20.00 -24.87
N ARG A 84 5.88 20.75 -24.19
CA ARG A 84 5.48 21.51 -23.02
C ARG A 84 4.44 22.49 -23.53
N GLU A 85 3.16 22.16 -23.36
CA GLU A 85 2.09 23.12 -23.53
C GLU A 85 2.39 24.20 -22.49
N GLU A 86 2.87 25.35 -22.97
CA GLU A 86 3.11 26.50 -22.11
C GLU A 86 1.76 26.81 -21.49
N ALA A 87 1.63 26.51 -20.19
CA ALA A 87 0.41 26.78 -19.48
C ALA A 87 0.04 28.25 -19.76
N PRO A 88 -1.20 28.54 -20.17
CA PRO A 88 -1.61 29.90 -20.46
C PRO A 88 -1.24 30.78 -19.26
N PRO A 89 -0.78 32.03 -19.49
CA PRO A 89 -0.37 32.90 -18.40
C PRO A 89 -1.53 32.99 -17.41
N ILE A 90 -1.27 32.54 -16.19
CA ILE A 90 -2.19 32.66 -15.07
C ILE A 90 -2.36 34.17 -14.82
N ILE A 91 -3.43 34.77 -15.34
CA ILE A 91 -3.80 36.15 -15.01
C ILE A 91 -4.31 36.12 -13.57
N VAL A 92 -3.40 36.28 -12.62
CA VAL A 92 -3.73 36.37 -11.20
C VAL A 92 -4.19 37.80 -10.94
N GLU A 93 -5.51 38.04 -11.04
CA GLU A 93 -6.13 39.18 -10.36
C GLU A 93 -5.81 39.03 -8.86
N ARG A 94 -5.12 40.01 -8.30
CA ARG A 94 -4.61 39.96 -6.92
C ARG A 94 -5.76 40.11 -5.92
N GLU A 95 -6.42 39.01 -5.60
CA GLU A 95 -7.15 38.89 -4.34
C GLU A 95 -6.18 38.62 -3.17
N PRO A 96 -6.47 39.15 -1.97
CA PRO A 96 -5.48 39.38 -0.93
C PRO A 96 -4.83 38.10 -0.42
N THR A 97 -3.52 38.22 -0.22
CA THR A 97 -2.55 37.24 0.28
C THR A 97 -3.11 36.24 1.30
N ARG A 98 -3.55 35.08 0.81
CA ARG A 98 -3.60 33.85 1.60
C ARG A 98 -2.46 32.96 1.08
N PRO A 99 -1.36 32.73 1.83
CA PRO A 99 -0.31 31.84 1.36
C PRO A 99 -0.90 30.45 1.12
N SER A 100 -0.81 30.00 -0.13
CA SER A 100 -1.37 28.74 -0.65
C SER A 100 -0.86 27.48 0.06
N TYR A 101 0.18 27.58 0.89
CA TYR A 101 0.83 26.46 1.55
C TYR A 101 0.56 26.39 3.06
N LYS A 102 -0.49 27.03 3.61
CA LYS A 102 -0.81 26.82 5.02
C LYS A 102 -1.57 25.50 5.22
N TYR A 103 -0.87 24.37 5.12
CA TYR A 103 -1.41 23.10 5.58
C TYR A 103 -1.33 23.08 7.12
N THR A 104 -2.39 23.50 7.81
CA THR A 104 -2.50 23.22 9.25
C THR A 104 -3.01 21.81 9.41
N ILE A 105 -2.15 20.83 9.11
CA ILE A 105 -2.40 19.46 9.54
C ILE A 105 -2.04 19.41 11.02
N THR A 106 -2.98 19.88 11.84
CA THR A 106 -2.93 19.63 13.27
C THR A 106 -3.34 18.17 13.44
N TYR A 107 -2.34 17.27 13.46
CA TYR A 107 -2.55 15.93 13.99
C TYR A 107 -2.81 16.06 15.49
N ALA A 108 -4.02 16.51 15.86
CA ALA A 108 -4.51 16.28 17.20
C ALA A 108 -4.68 14.75 17.30
N PRO A 109 -3.87 14.04 18.10
CA PRO A 109 -4.15 12.65 18.35
C PRO A 109 -5.57 12.62 18.92
N ARG A 110 -6.51 11.99 18.20
CA ARG A 110 -7.78 11.60 18.85
C ARG A 110 -7.34 10.72 20.01
N PRO A 111 -7.57 11.07 21.28
CA PRO A 111 -7.34 10.11 22.35
C PRO A 111 -8.38 9.02 22.11
N THR A 112 -8.01 8.00 21.35
CA THR A 112 -8.79 6.78 21.28
C THR A 112 -8.70 6.21 22.67
N ALA A 113 -9.73 6.47 23.47
CA ALA A 113 -9.92 5.96 24.82
C ALA A 113 -10.12 4.43 24.79
N LYS A 114 -9.14 3.71 24.26
CA LYS A 114 -8.97 2.27 24.42
C LYS A 114 -7.49 2.03 24.70
N VAL A 115 -7.12 2.36 25.93
CA VAL A 115 -5.82 2.03 26.54
C VAL A 115 -5.61 0.51 26.63
N PHE A 116 -6.59 -0.32 26.25
CA PHE A 116 -6.44 -1.75 26.19
C PHE A 116 -7.20 -2.32 24.99
N TRP A 117 -6.49 -2.52 23.88
CA TRP A 117 -7.02 -3.19 22.69
C TRP A 117 -6.42 -4.59 22.49
N PHE A 118 -5.77 -5.17 23.51
CA PHE A 118 -5.12 -6.47 23.38
C PHE A 118 -6.10 -7.52 22.85
N SER A 119 -5.74 -8.09 21.70
CA SER A 119 -6.49 -9.16 21.07
C SER A 119 -6.58 -10.36 22.00
N THR A 120 -7.65 -11.15 21.92
CA THR A 120 -7.86 -12.33 22.79
C THR A 120 -6.77 -13.41 22.60
N THR A 121 -6.07 -13.41 21.47
CA THR A 121 -4.88 -14.25 21.24
C THR A 121 -3.63 -13.70 21.94
N GLU A 122 -3.48 -12.38 22.00
CA GLU A 122 -2.35 -11.71 22.64
C GLU A 122 -2.42 -11.77 24.16
N LEU A 123 -3.64 -11.69 24.72
CA LEU A 123 -3.84 -11.82 26.17
C LEU A 123 -3.37 -13.19 26.68
N LYS A 124 -3.56 -14.26 25.91
CA LYS A 124 -3.11 -15.62 26.28
C LYS A 124 -1.58 -15.70 26.42
N HIS A 125 -0.86 -15.10 25.47
CA HIS A 125 0.60 -15.05 25.51
C HIS A 125 1.11 -14.16 26.64
N LEU A 126 0.43 -13.02 26.89
CA LEU A 126 0.76 -12.13 28.00
C LEU A 126 0.58 -12.82 29.36
N THR A 127 -0.54 -13.51 29.57
CA THR A 127 -0.82 -14.22 30.83
C THR A 127 0.19 -15.33 31.11
N LEU A 128 0.66 -16.02 30.06
CA LEU A 128 1.67 -17.06 30.19
C LEU A 128 3.01 -16.46 30.66
N GLY A 129 3.43 -15.35 30.06
CA GLY A 129 4.64 -14.63 30.44
C GLY A 129 4.58 -14.11 31.88
N THR A 130 3.46 -13.50 32.29
CA THR A 130 3.31 -12.99 33.66
C THR A 130 3.32 -14.09 34.71
N LEU A 131 2.71 -15.25 34.43
CA LEU A 131 2.67 -16.37 35.37
C LEU A 131 4.07 -16.96 35.58
N LEU A 132 4.85 -17.10 34.51
CA LEU A 132 6.24 -17.55 34.60
C LEU A 132 7.10 -16.62 35.46
N VAL A 133 7.02 -15.30 35.20
CA VAL A 133 7.83 -14.31 35.95
C VAL A 133 7.47 -14.30 37.43
N MET A 134 6.18 -14.32 37.76
CA MET A 134 5.73 -14.39 39.16
C MET A 134 6.11 -15.71 39.83
N GLY A 135 6.05 -16.83 39.11
CA GLY A 135 6.43 -18.14 39.64
C GLY A 135 7.91 -18.24 40.00
N VAL A 136 8.81 -17.69 39.19
CA VAL A 136 10.24 -17.63 39.52
C VAL A 136 10.48 -16.77 40.77
N GLY A 137 9.82 -15.61 40.86
CA GLY A 137 9.93 -14.74 42.05
C GLY A 137 9.45 -15.39 43.34
N LEU A 138 8.36 -16.16 43.29
CA LEU A 138 7.83 -16.90 44.45
C LEU A 138 8.69 -18.11 44.82
N SER A 139 9.48 -18.67 43.89
CA SER A 139 10.36 -19.81 44.17
C SER A 139 11.65 -19.44 44.91
N TYR A 140 11.98 -18.15 44.99
CA TYR A 140 13.20 -17.64 45.64
C TYR A 140 12.98 -17.26 47.12
N ILE A 141 11.74 -17.29 47.60
CA ILE A 141 11.31 -17.00 48.98
C ILE A 141 10.94 -18.30 49.67
#